data_AF-W5J6P3-F1
#
_entry.id   AF-W5J6P3-F1
#
_cell.length_a   1.000
_cell.length_b   1.000
_cell.length_c   1.000
_cell.angle_alpha   90.00
_cell.angle_beta   90.00
_cell.angle_gamma   90.00
#
_symmetry.space_group_name_H-M   'P 1'
#
loop_
_entity.id
_entity.type
_entity.pdbx_description
1 polymer ?
#
loop_
_entity_poly.entity_id
_entity_poly.type
_entity_poly.pdbx_seq_one_letter_code
_entity_poly.pdbx_strand_id
1 'polypeptide(L)'
;MKVQVPHSMRGGTWVVYVEFISPLVLDQSRGMSAFVSSNEEESNEAEEETTAGMELAIQGANMRPLEFFNGKGELMGHVWSGTASEPTPAYQAITLLQDNEEQFHSHNGAILNLGAIGAISIDLNGQVTMSLWGRNAQSKVEQNIGISMAGQLSLDTLFANLAVSFNAIQEPRLHLTSALDFSGDPALCMQLLQPSSQMKLKFVRATLLAGTKHTVERKTSRTYNLNGLTHALNKKNNEMCNLIAEK
;
A
#
# COMPACT_ATOMS: atom_id res chain seq x y z
N MET A 1 14.40 -0.51 -9.21
CA MET A 1 13.91 0.59 -10.07
C MET A 1 14.96 0.88 -11.14
N LYS A 2 14.71 0.50 -12.40
CA LYS A 2 15.62 0.86 -13.49
C LYS A 2 15.04 2.10 -14.16
N VAL A 3 15.53 3.28 -13.79
CA VAL A 3 15.21 4.52 -14.51
C VAL A 3 15.91 4.41 -15.86
N GLN A 4 15.19 3.89 -16.85
CA GLN A 4 15.67 3.89 -18.23
C GLN A 4 15.46 5.31 -18.76
N VAL A 5 16.50 6.15 -18.68
CA VAL A 5 16.52 7.45 -19.34
C VAL A 5 16.53 7.22 -20.86
N PRO A 6 15.50 7.63 -21.62
CA PRO A 6 15.49 7.39 -23.05
C PRO A 6 16.47 8.34 -23.73
N HIS A 7 17.45 7.78 -24.42
CA HIS A 7 18.27 8.47 -25.41
C HIS A 7 17.37 8.80 -26.63
N SER A 8 16.81 10.01 -26.70
CA SER A 8 16.57 10.77 -27.94
C SER A 8 15.54 11.88 -27.72
N MET A 9 16.01 13.13 -27.80
CA MET A 9 15.18 14.32 -27.90
C MET A 9 14.35 14.31 -29.19
N ARG A 10 13.02 14.21 -29.09
CA ARG A 10 12.06 14.89 -29.97
C ARG A 10 10.67 14.82 -29.36
N GLY A 11 10.07 16.01 -29.18
CA GLY A 11 8.72 16.30 -28.68
C GLY A 11 7.85 15.13 -28.22
N GLY A 12 7.60 15.05 -26.92
CA GLY A 12 6.66 14.08 -26.38
C GLY A 12 6.59 14.20 -24.86
N THR A 13 5.38 14.34 -24.36
CA THR A 13 4.96 14.28 -22.96
C THR A 13 5.82 13.31 -22.15
N TRP A 14 6.38 13.77 -21.02
CA TRP A 14 7.03 12.90 -20.05
C TRP A 14 5.97 12.01 -19.41
N VAL A 15 5.80 10.80 -19.92
CA VAL A 15 5.00 9.76 -19.27
C VAL A 15 5.92 9.01 -18.33
N VAL A 16 5.92 9.41 -17.06
CA VAL A 16 6.53 8.62 -15.99
C VAL A 16 5.63 7.41 -15.77
N TYR A 17 6.07 6.25 -16.24
CA TYR A 17 5.45 4.98 -15.85
C TYR A 17 5.78 4.72 -14.38
N VAL A 18 4.80 4.93 -13.51
CA VAL A 18 4.83 4.41 -12.15
C VAL A 18 4.29 2.99 -12.24
N GLU A 19 5.17 2.00 -12.36
CA GLU A 19 4.79 0.63 -12.02
C GLU A 19 4.40 0.62 -10.54
N PHE A 20 3.16 0.19 -10.26
CA PHE A 20 2.68 0.04 -8.90
C PHE A 20 3.55 -1.00 -8.20
N ILE A 21 4.37 -0.55 -7.26
CA ILE A 21 5.02 -1.37 -6.25
C ILE A 21 3.93 -1.73 -5.23
N SER A 22 2.93 -2.51 -5.66
CA SER A 22 1.97 -3.08 -4.73
C SER A 22 2.64 -4.25 -4.02
N PRO A 23 2.68 -4.28 -2.68
CA PRO A 23 3.11 -5.47 -1.96
C PRO A 23 2.21 -6.64 -2.36
N LEU A 24 2.81 -7.79 -2.69
CA LEU A 24 2.06 -9.02 -2.88
C LEU A 24 1.81 -9.63 -1.50
N VAL A 25 0.55 -9.91 -1.20
CA VAL A 25 0.12 -10.55 0.03
C VAL A 25 -0.43 -11.94 -0.32
N LEU A 26 0.12 -12.97 0.30
CA LEU A 26 -0.35 -14.34 0.19
C LEU A 26 -0.72 -14.84 1.59
N ASP A 27 -1.98 -15.22 1.76
CA ASP A 27 -2.46 -15.85 2.98
C ASP A 27 -2.36 -17.38 2.83
N GLN A 28 -1.87 -18.06 3.87
CA GLN A 28 -1.71 -19.50 3.92
C GLN A 28 -2.44 -20.04 5.15
N SER A 29 -3.35 -20.99 4.94
CA SER A 29 -4.07 -21.68 6.01
C SER A 29 -4.13 -23.18 5.76
N ARG A 30 -4.10 -23.96 6.85
CA ARG A 30 -4.17 -25.43 6.83
C ARG A 30 -4.99 -25.94 8.01
N GLY A 31 -5.69 -27.05 7.84
CA GLY A 31 -6.49 -27.70 8.89
C GLY A 31 -7.78 -26.98 9.32
N MET A 32 -8.17 -25.86 8.69
CA MET A 32 -9.35 -25.06 9.11
C MET A 32 -10.71 -25.70 8.75
N SER A 33 -10.72 -26.73 7.89
CA SER A 33 -11.95 -27.43 7.46
C SER A 33 -12.72 -28.08 8.60
N ALA A 34 -12.01 -28.55 9.64
CA ALA A 34 -12.60 -29.19 10.82
C ALA A 34 -13.53 -28.28 11.63
N PHE A 35 -13.48 -26.95 11.43
CA PHE A 35 -14.34 -25.99 12.12
C PHE A 35 -15.57 -25.57 11.32
N VAL A 36 -15.57 -25.83 10.01
CA VAL A 36 -16.65 -25.41 9.09
C VAL A 36 -17.53 -26.59 8.69
N SER A 37 -16.98 -27.81 8.63
CA SER A 37 -17.77 -29.01 8.30
C SER A 37 -18.42 -29.62 9.54
N SER A 38 -19.75 -29.70 9.54
CA SER A 38 -20.53 -30.53 10.46
C SER A 38 -20.72 -31.96 9.96
N ASN A 39 -20.14 -32.34 8.81
CA ASN A 39 -20.28 -33.68 8.24
C ASN A 39 -19.10 -34.55 8.64
N GLU A 40 -19.40 -35.52 9.52
CA GLU A 40 -18.58 -36.67 9.92
C GLU A 40 -18.39 -37.66 8.75
N GLU A 41 -17.92 -37.21 7.59
CA GLU A 41 -17.29 -38.15 6.67
C GLU A 41 -15.85 -38.32 7.15
N GLU A 42 -15.59 -39.47 7.78
CA GLU A 42 -14.28 -39.96 8.20
C GLU A 42 -13.27 -39.89 7.04
N SER A 43 -12.66 -38.72 6.82
CA SER A 43 -11.35 -38.68 6.21
C SER A 43 -10.36 -39.01 7.31
N ASN A 44 -9.63 -40.10 7.10
CA ASN A 44 -8.52 -40.57 7.91
C ASN A 44 -7.30 -39.63 7.73
N GLU A 45 -7.54 -38.33 7.72
CA GLU A 45 -6.53 -37.28 7.70
C GLU A 45 -6.09 -37.11 9.15
N ALA A 46 -4.89 -37.62 9.46
CA ALA A 46 -4.21 -37.35 10.72
C ALA A 46 -4.43 -35.88 11.08
N GLU A 47 -4.96 -35.61 12.29
CA GLU A 47 -5.36 -34.27 12.74
C GLU A 47 -4.34 -33.23 12.29
N GLU A 48 -4.61 -32.58 11.15
CA GLU A 48 -3.65 -31.62 10.64
C GLU A 48 -3.61 -30.47 11.63
N GLU A 49 -2.40 -30.14 12.09
CA GLU A 49 -2.21 -29.01 12.98
C GLU A 49 -2.77 -27.76 12.27
N THR A 50 -3.73 -27.12 12.93
CA THR A 50 -4.42 -25.96 12.39
C THR A 50 -3.50 -24.76 12.45
N THR A 51 -3.00 -24.32 11.31
CA THR A 51 -2.04 -23.22 11.22
C THR A 51 -2.53 -22.22 10.20
N ALA A 52 -2.37 -20.93 10.50
CA ALA A 52 -2.52 -19.86 9.53
C ALA A 52 -1.39 -18.85 9.63
N GLY A 53 -1.03 -18.28 8.50
CA GLY A 53 0.01 -17.28 8.41
C GLY A 53 -0.04 -16.52 7.11
N MET A 54 0.75 -15.46 7.04
CA MET A 54 0.81 -14.55 5.91
C MET A 54 2.24 -14.40 5.40
N GLU A 55 2.40 -14.46 4.09
CA GLU A 55 3.64 -14.19 3.39
C GLU A 55 3.51 -12.86 2.63
N LEU A 56 4.55 -12.04 2.73
CA LEU A 56 4.61 -10.69 2.16
C LEU A 56 5.81 -10.57 1.24
N ALA A 57 5.61 -10.03 0.04
CA ALA A 57 6.70 -9.63 -0.84
C ALA A 57 6.62 -8.13 -1.15
N ILE A 58 7.72 -7.41 -0.88
CA ILE A 58 7.78 -5.95 -0.94
C ILE A 58 8.96 -5.56 -1.82
N GLN A 59 8.70 -4.83 -2.92
CA GLN A 59 9.73 -4.46 -3.90
C GLN A 59 10.53 -5.67 -4.45
N GLY A 60 9.89 -6.84 -4.52
CA GLY A 60 10.53 -8.08 -4.96
C GLY A 60 11.38 -8.79 -3.89
N ALA A 61 11.45 -8.27 -2.66
CA ALA A 61 12.04 -8.97 -1.53
C ALA A 61 10.96 -9.72 -0.75
N ASN A 62 11.15 -11.02 -0.56
CA ASN A 62 10.26 -11.84 0.27
C ASN A 62 10.60 -11.62 1.74
N MET A 63 9.60 -11.28 2.53
CA MET A 63 9.72 -11.12 3.97
C MET A 63 9.57 -12.47 4.67
N ARG A 64 10.03 -12.55 5.93
CA ARG A 64 9.78 -13.71 6.77
C ARG A 64 8.26 -13.92 6.93
N PRO A 65 7.72 -15.13 6.68
CA PRO A 65 6.32 -15.42 6.91
C PRO A 65 5.93 -15.13 8.36
N LEU A 66 4.76 -14.50 8.54
CA LEU A 66 4.15 -14.23 9.83
C LEU A 66 3.18 -15.37 10.13
N GLU A 67 3.34 -16.04 11.27
CA GLU A 67 2.42 -17.07 11.73
C GLU A 67 1.44 -16.44 12.72
N PHE A 68 0.13 -16.57 12.47
CA PHE A 68 -0.91 -16.00 13.32
C PHE A 68 -1.25 -16.92 14.49
N PHE A 69 -1.27 -18.23 14.24
CA PHE A 69 -1.45 -19.25 15.27
C PHE A 69 -0.90 -20.58 14.77
N ASN A 70 -0.43 -21.39 15.70
CA ASN A 70 0.02 -22.75 15.47
C ASN A 70 -0.73 -23.72 16.38
N GLY A 71 -1.65 -24.49 15.79
CA GLY A 71 -2.48 -25.46 16.48
C GLY A 71 -3.78 -24.91 17.04
N LYS A 72 -4.68 -25.84 17.42
CA LYS A 72 -6.07 -25.54 17.81
C LYS A 72 -6.15 -24.73 19.11
N GLY A 73 -5.23 -24.96 20.04
CA GLY A 73 -5.23 -24.30 21.34
C GLY A 73 -4.97 -22.79 21.25
N GLU A 74 -4.02 -22.37 20.42
CA GLU A 74 -3.70 -20.95 20.21
C GLU A 74 -4.81 -20.24 19.44
N LEU A 75 -5.36 -20.88 18.39
CA LEU A 75 -6.53 -20.38 17.67
C LEU A 75 -7.72 -20.16 18.61
N MET A 76 -8.08 -21.18 19.39
CA MET A 76 -9.19 -21.09 20.34
C MET A 76 -8.91 -20.08 21.46
N GLY A 77 -7.64 -19.93 21.84
CA GLY A 77 -7.19 -18.85 22.71
C GLY A 77 -7.53 -17.47 22.16
N HIS A 78 -7.22 -17.20 20.88
CA HIS A 78 -7.54 -15.94 20.21
C HIS A 78 -9.05 -15.70 20.03
N VAL A 79 -9.82 -16.76 19.78
CA VAL A 79 -11.28 -16.68 19.66
C VAL A 79 -11.94 -16.35 21.02
N TRP A 80 -11.53 -17.03 22.10
CA TRP A 80 -12.11 -16.81 23.43
C TRP A 80 -11.63 -15.54 24.12
N SER A 81 -10.38 -15.13 23.89
CA SER A 81 -9.87 -13.86 24.41
C SER A 81 -10.42 -12.65 23.66
N GLY A 82 -11.02 -12.86 22.48
CA GLY A 82 -11.49 -11.79 21.61
C GLY A 82 -10.36 -10.98 20.96
N THR A 83 -9.10 -11.37 21.12
CA THR A 83 -7.94 -10.60 20.63
C THR A 83 -7.92 -10.44 19.11
N ALA A 84 -8.53 -11.38 18.37
CA ALA A 84 -8.66 -11.27 16.92
C ALA A 84 -9.61 -10.14 16.48
N SER A 85 -10.52 -9.71 17.36
CA SER A 85 -11.53 -8.71 17.07
C SER A 85 -10.99 -7.27 17.17
N GLU A 86 -9.80 -7.07 17.72
CA GLU A 86 -9.14 -5.77 17.74
C GLU A 86 -8.20 -5.62 16.52
N PRO A 87 -8.16 -4.44 15.88
CA PRO A 87 -7.23 -4.18 14.78
C PRO A 87 -5.77 -4.40 15.24
N THR A 88 -5.11 -5.38 14.63
CA THR A 88 -3.74 -5.77 14.96
C THR A 88 -2.81 -5.40 13.80
N PRO A 89 -1.70 -4.66 14.05
CA PRO A 89 -0.74 -4.32 13.01
C PRO A 89 0.03 -5.58 12.59
N ALA A 90 -0.03 -5.91 11.31
CA ALA A 90 0.67 -7.05 10.73
C ALA A 90 2.00 -6.64 10.08
N TYR A 91 2.08 -5.45 9.50
CA TYR A 91 3.31 -4.97 8.86
C TYR A 91 3.38 -3.44 8.87
N GLN A 92 4.50 -2.89 9.33
CA GLN A 92 4.78 -1.45 9.32
C GLN A 92 6.22 -1.20 8.87
N ALA A 93 6.39 -0.48 7.76
CA ALA A 93 7.72 -0.13 7.28
C ALA A 93 7.73 1.12 6.41
N ILE A 94 8.90 1.75 6.36
CA ILE A 94 9.23 2.83 5.45
C ILE A 94 10.40 2.40 4.61
N THR A 95 10.30 2.59 3.30
CA THR A 95 11.37 2.29 2.35
C THR A 95 11.57 3.44 1.38
N LEU A 96 12.83 3.66 1.01
CA LEU A 96 13.17 4.57 -0.06
C LEU A 96 12.82 3.91 -1.39
N LEU A 97 12.08 4.63 -2.23
CA LEU A 97 11.74 4.25 -3.60
C LEU A 97 12.82 4.73 -4.58
N GLN A 98 13.29 5.95 -4.36
CA GLN A 98 14.21 6.66 -5.24
C GLN A 98 15.16 7.47 -4.36
N ASP A 99 16.45 7.38 -4.63
CA ASP A 99 17.46 8.24 -4.01
C ASP A 99 18.55 8.49 -5.04
N ASN A 100 18.49 9.63 -5.71
CA ASN A 100 19.43 9.99 -6.77
C ASN A 100 19.91 11.41 -6.57
N GLU A 101 21.20 11.59 -6.73
CA GLU A 101 21.88 12.88 -6.74
C GLU A 101 22.87 12.87 -7.91
N GLU A 102 22.67 13.79 -8.85
CA GLU A 102 23.46 13.92 -10.05
C GLU A 102 23.94 15.36 -10.21
N GLN A 103 25.19 15.52 -10.64
CA GLN A 103 25.79 16.81 -10.91
C GLN A 103 26.31 16.86 -12.33
N PHE A 104 25.87 17.85 -13.09
CA PHE A 104 26.26 18.07 -14.48
C PHE A 104 27.01 19.38 -14.63
N HIS A 105 28.17 19.30 -15.26
CA HIS A 105 28.99 20.45 -15.60
C HIS A 105 28.72 20.84 -17.06
N SER A 106 28.18 22.04 -17.25
CA SER A 106 27.89 22.57 -18.59
C SER A 106 29.13 23.24 -19.19
N HIS A 107 29.25 23.24 -20.52
CA HIS A 107 30.36 23.87 -21.25
C HIS A 107 30.52 25.37 -20.98
N ASN A 108 29.45 26.05 -20.55
CA ASN A 108 29.48 27.45 -20.14
C ASN A 108 29.93 27.69 -18.69
N GLY A 109 30.41 26.65 -18.00
CA GLY A 109 30.84 26.72 -16.60
C GLY A 109 29.70 26.72 -15.57
N ALA A 110 28.44 26.58 -16.01
CA ALA A 110 27.32 26.41 -15.10
C ALA A 110 27.30 24.99 -14.51
N ILE A 111 26.92 24.88 -13.25
CA ILE A 111 26.79 23.61 -12.53
C ILE A 111 25.32 23.36 -12.28
N LEU A 112 24.81 22.23 -12.78
CA LEU A 112 23.44 21.79 -12.56
C LEU A 112 23.45 20.62 -11.57
N ASN A 113 22.83 20.79 -10.41
CA ASN A 113 22.62 19.71 -9.44
C ASN A 113 21.16 19.26 -9.51
N LEU A 114 20.95 17.96 -9.61
CA LEU A 114 19.64 17.32 -9.63
C LEU A 114 19.59 16.31 -8.48
N GLY A 115 18.66 16.50 -7.56
CA GLY A 115 18.37 15.57 -6.47
C GLY A 115 16.92 15.10 -6.53
N ALA A 116 16.68 13.81 -6.33
CA ALA A 116 15.34 13.24 -6.24
C ALA A 116 15.30 12.13 -5.19
N ILE A 117 14.45 12.32 -4.18
CA ILE A 117 14.22 11.37 -3.08
C ILE A 117 12.75 11.02 -3.05
N GLY A 118 12.44 9.73 -3.12
CA GLY A 118 11.11 9.17 -2.98
C GLY A 118 11.08 8.18 -1.84
N ALA A 119 10.05 8.23 -1.02
CA ALA A 119 9.81 7.29 0.07
C ALA A 119 8.36 6.80 0.06
N ILE A 120 8.17 5.56 0.47
CA ILE A 120 6.86 4.98 0.73
C ILE A 120 6.83 4.41 2.14
N SER A 121 5.74 4.67 2.84
CA SER A 121 5.37 4.10 4.13
C SER A 121 4.18 3.18 3.91
N ILE A 122 4.22 2.00 4.52
CA ILE A 122 3.14 1.01 4.47
C ILE A 122 2.82 0.61 5.90
N ASP A 123 1.54 0.64 6.23
CA ASP A 123 0.97 0.18 7.50
C ASP A 123 -0.22 -0.73 7.18
N LEU A 124 -0.08 -2.02 7.49
CA LEU A 124 -1.05 -3.07 7.23
C LEU A 124 -1.62 -3.54 8.57
N ASN A 125 -2.93 -3.38 8.73
CA ASN A 125 -3.66 -3.80 9.92
C ASN A 125 -4.71 -4.84 9.53
N GLY A 126 -4.89 -5.85 10.38
CA GLY A 126 -5.88 -6.90 10.21
C GLY A 126 -6.83 -6.97 11.40
N GLN A 127 -8.09 -7.28 11.14
CA GLN A 127 -9.11 -7.50 12.15
C GLN A 127 -10.00 -8.67 11.70
N VAL A 128 -10.31 -9.59 12.60
CA VAL A 128 -11.17 -10.74 12.32
C VAL A 128 -12.18 -10.92 13.44
N THR A 129 -13.46 -10.98 13.08
CA THR A 129 -14.55 -11.31 14.00
C THR A 129 -15.23 -12.58 13.53
N MET A 130 -15.50 -13.49 14.46
CA MET A 130 -16.15 -14.76 14.16
C MET A 130 -17.18 -15.09 15.24
N SER A 131 -18.36 -15.52 14.84
CA SER A 131 -19.41 -15.99 15.73
C SER A 131 -19.85 -17.39 15.32
N LEU A 132 -19.56 -18.38 16.18
CA LEU A 132 -20.01 -19.76 15.99
C LEU A 132 -21.52 -19.90 16.16
N TRP A 133 -22.12 -19.13 17.07
CA TRP A 133 -23.56 -19.12 17.31
C TRP A 133 -24.34 -18.43 16.19
N GLY A 134 -23.83 -17.29 15.72
CA GLY A 134 -24.39 -16.55 14.59
C GLY A 134 -24.02 -17.14 13.23
N ARG A 135 -23.13 -18.15 13.21
CA ARG A 135 -22.58 -18.80 12.03
C ARG A 135 -22.10 -17.82 10.96
N ASN A 136 -21.36 -16.80 11.41
CA ASN A 136 -20.81 -15.77 10.55
C ASN A 136 -19.36 -15.44 10.93
N ALA A 137 -18.61 -14.94 9.94
CA ALA A 137 -17.29 -14.38 10.14
C ALA A 137 -17.13 -13.13 9.29
N GLN A 138 -16.42 -12.13 9.80
CA GLN A 138 -16.04 -10.95 9.06
C GLN A 138 -14.55 -10.73 9.24
N SER A 139 -13.86 -10.35 8.17
CA SER A 139 -12.49 -9.87 8.25
C SER A 139 -12.38 -8.50 7.61
N LYS A 140 -11.46 -7.72 8.12
CA LYS A 140 -11.15 -6.40 7.62
C LYS A 140 -9.64 -6.23 7.61
N VAL A 141 -9.11 -5.99 6.42
CA VAL A 141 -7.70 -5.69 6.21
C VAL A 141 -7.61 -4.24 5.76
N GLU A 142 -6.96 -3.41 6.55
CA GLU A 142 -6.72 -2.01 6.26
C GLU A 142 -5.26 -1.80 5.90
N GLN A 143 -5.02 -1.32 4.68
CA GLN A 143 -3.71 -0.95 4.20
C GLN A 143 -3.64 0.57 4.05
N ASN A 144 -2.90 1.20 4.95
CA ASN A 144 -2.56 2.61 4.90
C ASN A 144 -1.22 2.78 4.20
N ILE A 145 -1.16 3.64 3.19
CA ILE A 145 0.06 3.91 2.45
C ILE A 145 0.33 5.41 2.50
N GLY A 146 1.59 5.79 2.74
CA GLY A 146 2.07 7.16 2.65
C GLY A 146 3.14 7.26 1.60
N ILE A 147 2.97 8.12 0.60
CA ILE A 147 3.94 8.33 -0.48
C ILE A 147 4.44 9.77 -0.39
N SER A 148 5.75 9.94 -0.39
CA SER A 148 6.39 11.24 -0.49
C SER A 148 7.45 11.22 -1.57
N MET A 149 7.43 12.23 -2.44
CA MET A 149 8.46 12.45 -3.46
C MET A 149 8.91 13.91 -3.36
N ALA A 150 10.19 14.11 -3.07
CA ALA A 150 10.83 15.40 -3.07
C ALA A 150 11.90 15.42 -4.16
N GLY A 151 12.05 16.55 -4.84
CA GLY A 151 13.18 16.74 -5.71
C GLY A 151 13.62 18.19 -5.75
N GLN A 152 14.88 18.37 -6.11
CA GLN A 152 15.56 19.64 -6.14
C GLN A 152 16.38 19.72 -7.43
N LEU A 153 16.30 20.86 -8.08
CA LEU A 153 17.12 21.23 -9.22
C LEU A 153 17.78 22.55 -8.89
N SER A 154 19.10 22.60 -8.80
CA SER A 154 19.84 23.86 -8.69
C SER A 154 20.70 24.09 -9.91
N LEU A 155 20.76 25.33 -10.38
CA LEU A 155 21.63 25.78 -11.43
C LEU A 155 22.46 26.94 -10.88
N ASP A 156 23.74 26.67 -10.69
CA ASP A 156 24.72 27.65 -10.23
C ASP A 156 25.47 28.21 -11.42
N THR A 157 25.42 29.53 -11.57
CA THR A 157 26.12 30.27 -12.61
C THR A 157 26.94 31.39 -11.97
N LEU A 158 27.87 31.98 -12.72
CA LEU A 158 28.72 33.06 -12.23
C LEU A 158 27.93 34.30 -11.74
N PHE A 159 26.70 34.49 -12.21
CA PHE A 159 25.89 35.68 -11.95
C PHE A 159 24.60 35.41 -11.17
N ALA A 160 24.16 34.16 -11.06
CA ALA A 160 22.95 33.80 -10.33
C ALA A 160 22.92 32.32 -9.92
N ASN A 161 22.28 32.05 -8.79
CA ASN A 161 21.89 30.71 -8.36
C ASN A 161 20.38 30.57 -8.47
N LEU A 162 19.93 29.60 -9.25
CA LEU A 162 18.52 29.27 -9.45
C LEU A 162 18.24 27.92 -8.79
N ALA A 163 17.24 27.85 -7.93
CA ALA A 163 16.82 26.60 -7.32
C ALA A 163 15.32 26.39 -7.52
N VAL A 164 14.95 25.17 -7.90
CA VAL A 164 13.57 24.72 -7.97
C VAL A 164 13.45 23.47 -7.13
N SER A 165 12.58 23.48 -6.14
CA SER A 165 12.21 22.27 -5.41
C SER A 165 10.74 21.94 -5.59
N PHE A 166 10.45 20.65 -5.66
CA PHE A 166 9.09 20.12 -5.68
C PHE A 166 8.92 19.10 -4.55
N ASN A 167 7.72 19.04 -4.02
CA ASN A 167 7.33 18.03 -3.03
C ASN A 167 5.90 17.56 -3.36
N ALA A 168 5.75 16.25 -3.56
CA ALA A 168 4.49 15.57 -3.77
C ALA A 168 4.24 14.62 -2.60
N ILE A 169 3.10 14.76 -1.93
CA ILE A 169 2.70 13.90 -0.81
C ILE A 169 1.30 13.37 -1.08
N GLN A 170 1.09 12.07 -0.87
CA GLN A 170 -0.19 11.41 -1.00
C GLN A 170 -0.34 10.31 0.06
N GLU A 171 -1.55 10.17 0.62
CA GLU A 171 -1.87 9.13 1.60
C GLU A 171 -3.01 8.23 1.07
N PRO A 172 -2.74 7.30 0.14
CA PRO A 172 -3.76 6.36 -0.30
C PRO A 172 -4.07 5.31 0.77
N ARG A 173 -5.32 4.84 0.78
CA ARG A 173 -5.78 3.75 1.65
C ARG A 173 -6.48 2.69 0.80
N LEU A 174 -6.37 1.44 1.22
CA LEU A 174 -7.07 0.29 0.64
C LEU A 174 -7.66 -0.55 1.76
N HIS A 175 -8.96 -0.77 1.73
CA HIS A 175 -9.67 -1.58 2.71
C HIS A 175 -10.24 -2.81 1.99
N LEU A 176 -9.83 -4.00 2.42
CA LEU A 176 -10.43 -5.25 2.00
C LEU A 176 -11.32 -5.76 3.14
N THR A 177 -12.62 -5.77 2.93
CA THR A 177 -13.58 -6.37 3.86
C THR A 177 -14.04 -7.70 3.29
N SER A 178 -14.06 -8.76 4.10
CA SER A 178 -14.70 -10.01 3.76
C SER A 178 -15.79 -10.35 4.78
N ALA A 179 -16.88 -10.94 4.31
CA ALA A 179 -17.99 -11.43 5.12
C ALA A 179 -18.36 -12.83 4.65
N LEU A 180 -18.35 -13.77 5.58
CA LEU A 180 -18.70 -15.17 5.39
C LEU A 180 -19.95 -15.48 6.22
N ASP A 181 -20.98 -16.00 5.57
CA ASP A 181 -22.15 -16.59 6.21
C ASP A 181 -22.13 -18.09 5.94
N PHE A 182 -22.07 -18.89 7.01
CA PHE A 182 -22.08 -20.36 6.97
C PHE A 182 -23.26 -20.94 7.76
N SER A 183 -24.34 -20.15 7.90
CA SER A 183 -25.58 -20.61 8.54
C SER A 183 -26.29 -21.74 7.76
N GLY A 184 -26.15 -21.73 6.43
CA GLY A 184 -26.63 -22.74 5.48
C GLY A 184 -25.58 -22.97 4.38
N ASP A 185 -25.94 -22.74 3.12
CA ASP A 185 -24.96 -22.77 2.03
C ASP A 185 -23.94 -21.64 2.21
N PRO A 186 -22.62 -21.95 2.28
CA PRO A 186 -21.62 -20.96 2.62
C PRO A 186 -21.51 -19.89 1.52
N ALA A 187 -21.72 -18.63 1.90
CA ALA A 187 -21.60 -17.47 1.02
C ALA A 187 -20.46 -16.56 1.51
N LEU A 188 -19.50 -16.28 0.62
CA LEU A 188 -18.38 -15.38 0.88
C LEU A 188 -18.49 -14.13 -0.01
N CYS A 189 -18.59 -12.96 0.62
CA CYS A 189 -18.51 -11.67 -0.04
C CYS A 189 -17.20 -10.97 0.30
N MET A 190 -16.48 -10.49 -0.71
CA MET A 190 -15.30 -9.67 -0.56
C MET A 190 -15.50 -8.30 -1.22
N GLN A 191 -15.04 -7.24 -0.57
CA GLN A 191 -15.14 -5.86 -1.04
C GLN A 191 -13.79 -5.17 -0.91
N LEU A 192 -13.22 -4.76 -2.04
CA LEU A 192 -12.01 -3.96 -2.08
C LEU A 192 -12.37 -2.49 -2.30
N LEU A 193 -12.36 -1.72 -1.22
CA LEU A 193 -12.68 -0.30 -1.20
C LEU A 193 -11.40 0.52 -1.19
N GLN A 194 -11.31 1.49 -2.08
CA GLN A 194 -10.30 2.55 -2.07
C GLN A 194 -10.96 3.86 -1.65
N PRO A 195 -10.78 4.32 -0.40
CA PRO A 195 -11.32 5.60 0.05
C PRO A 195 -10.76 6.79 -0.75
N SER A 196 -11.46 7.92 -0.70
CA SER A 196 -10.95 9.16 -1.29
C SER A 196 -9.66 9.59 -0.58
N SER A 197 -8.72 10.14 -1.36
CA SER A 197 -7.44 10.61 -0.84
C SER A 197 -7.09 11.96 -1.44
N GLN A 198 -6.13 12.65 -0.84
CA GLN A 198 -5.66 13.95 -1.34
C GLN A 198 -4.18 13.85 -1.71
N MET A 199 -3.84 14.43 -2.85
CA MET A 199 -2.46 14.62 -3.28
C MET A 199 -2.10 16.10 -3.14
N LYS A 200 -1.06 16.41 -2.36
CA LYS A 200 -0.55 17.77 -2.18
C LYS A 200 0.75 17.92 -2.96
N LEU A 201 0.78 18.90 -3.86
CA LEU A 201 1.93 19.25 -4.68
C LEU A 201 2.40 20.66 -4.31
N LYS A 202 3.64 20.80 -3.86
CA LYS A 202 4.28 22.08 -3.55
C LYS A 202 5.45 22.29 -4.50
N PHE A 203 5.53 23.48 -5.06
CA PHE A 203 6.64 23.94 -5.88
C PHE A 203 7.21 25.21 -5.27
N VAL A 204 8.53 25.26 -5.14
CA VAL A 204 9.26 26.41 -4.64
C VAL A 204 10.31 26.77 -5.67
N ARG A 205 10.34 28.04 -6.08
CA ARG A 205 11.35 28.59 -6.98
C ARG A 205 12.10 29.67 -6.24
N ALA A 206 13.40 29.56 -6.12
CA ALA A 206 14.27 30.52 -5.48
C ALA A 206 15.31 31.03 -6.47
N THR A 207 15.55 32.34 -6.46
CA THR A 207 16.56 33.00 -7.27
C THR A 207 17.40 33.90 -6.39
N LEU A 208 18.72 33.72 -6.45
CA LEU A 208 19.71 34.57 -5.82
C LEU A 208 20.64 35.13 -6.89
N LEU A 209 20.80 36.45 -6.95
CA LEU A 209 21.73 37.09 -7.90
C LEU A 209 23.07 37.33 -7.21
N ALA A 210 24.17 37.18 -7.95
CA ALA A 210 25.50 37.48 -7.46
C ALA A 210 25.60 38.95 -7.04
N GLY A 211 26.14 39.20 -5.84
CA GLY A 211 26.30 40.54 -5.28
C GLY A 211 25.07 41.10 -4.54
N THR A 212 23.92 40.42 -4.55
CA THR A 212 22.78 40.77 -3.69
C THR A 212 22.63 39.78 -2.54
N LYS A 213 22.18 40.26 -1.38
CA LYS A 213 21.85 39.39 -0.22
C LYS A 213 20.40 38.91 -0.24
N HIS A 214 19.59 39.40 -1.19
CA HIS A 214 18.16 39.14 -1.24
C HIS A 214 17.87 37.95 -2.15
N THR A 215 17.29 36.89 -1.57
CA THR A 215 16.75 35.76 -2.32
C THR A 215 15.28 36.03 -2.64
N VAL A 216 14.90 35.90 -3.90
CA VAL A 216 13.50 35.98 -4.32
C VAL A 216 12.93 34.57 -4.38
N GLU A 217 11.91 34.30 -3.57
CA GLU A 217 11.27 32.99 -3.48
C GLU A 217 9.79 33.08 -3.91
N ARG A 218 9.35 32.14 -4.75
CA ARG A 218 7.95 31.95 -5.13
C ARG A 218 7.49 30.55 -4.79
N LYS A 219 6.50 30.46 -3.91
CA LYS A 219 5.85 29.21 -3.50
C LYS A 219 4.52 29.04 -4.24
N THR A 220 4.23 27.84 -4.70
CA THR A 220 2.94 27.48 -5.28
C THR A 220 2.54 26.11 -4.76
N SER A 221 1.33 26.00 -4.23
CA SER A 221 0.78 24.74 -3.75
C SER A 221 -0.49 24.42 -4.52
N ARG A 222 -0.67 23.15 -4.87
CA ARG A 222 -1.90 22.62 -5.45
C ARG A 222 -2.29 21.35 -4.69
N THR A 223 -3.58 21.21 -4.45
CA THR A 223 -4.16 20.01 -3.85
C THR A 223 -5.11 19.39 -4.85
N TYR A 224 -4.96 18.11 -5.11
CA TYR A 224 -5.84 17.33 -5.97
C TYR A 224 -6.62 16.36 -5.09
N ASN A 225 -7.95 16.38 -5.21
CA ASN A 225 -8.82 15.43 -4.54
C ASN A 225 -9.00 14.22 -5.46
N LEU A 226 -8.66 13.05 -4.97
CA LEU A 226 -8.84 11.78 -5.65
C LEU A 226 -10.09 11.12 -5.08
N ASN A 227 -11.05 10.81 -5.96
CA ASN A 227 -12.30 10.20 -5.55
C ASN A 227 -12.05 8.76 -5.07
N GLY A 228 -12.86 8.34 -4.11
CA GLY A 228 -12.89 6.95 -3.68
C GLY A 228 -13.63 6.09 -4.70
N LEU A 229 -13.30 4.81 -4.76
CA LEU A 229 -13.91 3.84 -5.65
C LEU A 229 -13.87 2.44 -5.04
N THR A 230 -14.79 1.59 -5.47
CA THR A 230 -14.80 0.17 -5.09
C THR A 230 -14.39 -0.64 -6.31
N HIS A 231 -13.44 -1.55 -6.13
CA HIS A 231 -12.95 -2.41 -7.19
C HIS A 231 -13.86 -3.61 -7.34
N ALA A 232 -14.27 -3.90 -8.58
CA ALA A 232 -14.98 -5.14 -8.89
C ALA A 232 -13.99 -6.31 -8.92
N LEU A 233 -14.29 -7.38 -8.17
CA LEU A 233 -13.45 -8.59 -8.12
C LEU A 233 -13.84 -9.55 -9.25
N ASN A 234 -14.73 -10.50 -8.99
CA ASN A 234 -15.26 -11.40 -10.01
C ASN A 234 -16.80 -11.46 -9.93
N LYS A 235 -17.44 -11.99 -10.99
CA LYS A 235 -18.91 -12.07 -11.07
C LYS A 235 -19.49 -12.90 -9.91
N LYS A 236 -18.82 -14.00 -9.55
CA LYS A 236 -19.28 -14.90 -8.49
C LYS A 236 -19.31 -14.21 -7.12
N ASN A 237 -18.30 -13.41 -6.83
CA ASN A 237 -18.22 -12.58 -5.62
C ASN A 237 -19.35 -11.57 -5.58
N ASN A 238 -19.67 -10.94 -6.72
CA ASN A 238 -20.80 -10.01 -6.78
C ASN A 238 -22.13 -10.70 -6.51
N GLU A 239 -22.34 -11.91 -7.06
CA GLU A 239 -23.52 -12.74 -6.77
C GLU A 239 -23.60 -13.07 -5.27
N MET A 240 -22.49 -13.48 -4.64
CA MET A 240 -22.45 -13.78 -3.20
C MET A 240 -22.68 -12.54 -2.33
N CYS A 241 -22.11 -11.40 -2.71
CA CYS A 241 -22.34 -10.14 -2.02
C CYS A 241 -23.80 -9.70 -2.07
N ASN A 242 -24.50 -9.93 -3.18
CA ASN A 242 -25.93 -9.63 -3.27
C ASN A 242 -26.74 -10.51 -2.31
N LEU A 243 -26.42 -11.81 -2.21
CA LEU A 243 -27.10 -12.73 -1.28
C LEU A 243 -26.93 -12.31 0.18
N ILE A 244 -25.76 -11.79 0.55
CA ILE A 244 -25.50 -11.31 1.91
C ILE A 244 -26.12 -9.93 2.17
N ALA A 245 -26.17 -9.06 1.15
CA ALA A 245 -26.74 -7.72 1.29
C ALA A 245 -28.28 -7.68 1.33
N GLU A 246 -28.95 -8.72 0.81
CA GLU A 246 -30.41 -8.86 0.81
C GLU A 246 -30.99 -9.46 2.10
N LYS A 247 -30.12 -9.99 2.99
CA LYS A 247 -30.48 -10.50 4.32
C LYS A 247 -30.46 -9.41 5.39
#